data_AF-A0A1F9ABR1-F1
#
_entry.id   AF-A0A1F9ABR1-F1
#
_cell.length_a   1.000
_cell.length_b   1.000
_cell.length_c   1.000
_cell.angle_alpha   90.00
_cell.angle_beta   90.00
_cell.angle_gamma   90.00
#
_symmetry.space_group_name_H-M   'P 1'
#
loop_
_entity.id
_entity.type
_entity.pdbx_description
1 polymer ?
#
loop_
_entity_poly.entity_id
_entity_poly.type
_entity_poly.pdbx_seq_one_letter_code
_entity_poly.pdbx_strand_id
1 'polypeptide(L)'
;MTYDHVIPRSKGGQTDWTNVVSCCTTCNLRKGGRTPEEAGMSLTRKPKAPIWIPLLTMSLGLEETPDPWKDYLYLNLNLAS
;
A
#
# COMPACT_ATOMS: atom_id res chain seq x y z
N MET A 1 -6.68 2.04 -13.23
CA MET A 1 -6.38 1.58 -11.85
C MET A 1 -6.08 2.82 -11.02
N THR A 2 -6.57 2.91 -9.79
CA THR A 2 -6.35 4.01 -8.83
C THR A 2 -6.01 3.42 -7.45
N TYR A 3 -5.65 4.29 -6.49
CA TYR A 3 -5.66 3.94 -5.06
C TYR A 3 -6.84 4.66 -4.38
N ASP A 4 -7.35 4.08 -3.30
CA ASP A 4 -8.42 4.64 -2.47
C ASP A 4 -8.12 4.38 -0.98
N HIS A 5 -8.65 5.25 -0.12
CA HIS A 5 -8.53 5.15 1.33
C HIS A 5 -9.75 4.44 1.91
N VAL A 6 -9.58 3.35 2.66
CA VAL A 6 -10.67 2.62 3.34
C VAL A 6 -11.48 3.58 4.22
N ILE A 7 -10.81 4.32 5.10
CA ILE A 7 -11.34 5.49 5.78
C ILE A 7 -11.00 6.72 4.92
N PRO A 8 -11.99 7.45 4.39
CA PRO A 8 -11.77 8.64 3.57
C PRO A 8 -10.92 9.69 4.29
N ARG A 9 -10.08 10.43 3.54
CA ARG A 9 -9.29 11.56 4.11
C ARG A 9 -10.16 12.63 4.76
N SER A 10 -11.34 12.90 4.21
CA SER A 10 -12.33 13.82 4.79
C SER A 10 -12.84 13.38 6.17
N LYS A 11 -12.67 12.12 6.53
CA LYS A 11 -13.00 11.54 7.85
C LYS A 11 -11.75 11.26 8.69
N GLY A 12 -10.59 11.83 8.33
CA GLY A 12 -9.33 11.68 9.07
C GLY A 12 -8.52 10.43 8.72
N GLY A 13 -8.89 9.69 7.67
CA GLY A 13 -8.14 8.51 7.24
C GLY A 13 -6.72 8.84 6.78
N GLN A 14 -5.75 8.10 7.31
CA GLN A 14 -4.33 8.31 7.06
C GLN A 14 -3.86 7.63 5.78
N THR A 15 -2.73 8.09 5.22
CA THR A 15 -2.13 7.45 4.04
C THR A 15 -1.06 6.46 4.51
N ASP A 16 -1.50 5.27 4.86
CA ASP A 16 -0.64 4.18 5.33
C ASP A 16 -1.09 2.82 4.79
N TRP A 17 -0.25 1.80 5.02
CA TRP A 17 -0.45 0.42 4.56
C TRP A 17 -1.74 -0.26 5.05
N THR A 18 -2.34 0.25 6.12
CA THR A 18 -3.55 -0.29 6.75
C THR A 18 -4.82 0.43 6.29
N ASN A 19 -4.66 1.51 5.52
CA ASN A 19 -5.79 2.32 5.06
C ASN A 19 -5.83 2.53 3.54
N VAL A 20 -4.77 2.24 2.79
CA VAL A 20 -4.74 2.41 1.32
C VAL A 20 -4.90 1.07 0.60
N VAL A 21 -5.78 1.04 -0.41
CA VAL A 21 -6.04 -0.13 -1.27
C VAL A 21 -6.01 0.25 -2.75
N SER A 22 -5.69 -0.71 -3.61
CA SER A 22 -5.87 -0.57 -5.07
C SER A 22 -7.34 -0.70 -5.45
N CYS A 23 -7.83 0.14 -6.34
CA CYS A 23 -9.23 0.18 -6.75
C CYS A 23 -9.35 0.54 -8.23
N CYS A 24 -10.45 0.17 -8.90
CA CYS A 24 -10.75 0.72 -10.23
C CYS A 24 -11.43 2.10 -10.08
N THR A 25 -11.38 2.92 -11.12
CA THR A 25 -11.97 4.27 -11.10
C THR A 25 -13.47 4.23 -10.77
N THR A 26 -14.22 3.30 -11.35
CA THR A 26 -15.66 3.14 -11.11
C THR A 26 -15.98 2.81 -9.66
N CYS A 27 -15.24 1.88 -9.05
CA CYS A 27 -15.43 1.53 -7.64
C CYS A 27 -15.04 2.69 -6.72
N ASN A 28 -13.95 3.41 -7.03
CA ASN A 28 -13.52 4.57 -6.26
C ASN A 28 -14.58 5.69 -6.27
N LEU A 29 -15.14 5.99 -7.46
CA LEU A 29 -16.24 6.94 -7.61
C LEU A 29 -17.51 6.48 -6.88
N ARG A 30 -17.86 5.19 -6.96
CA ARG A 30 -19.02 4.62 -6.26
C ARG A 30 -18.90 4.74 -4.74
N LYS A 31 -17.71 4.50 -4.17
CA LYS A 31 -17.46 4.66 -2.73
C LYS A 31 -17.60 6.12 -2.31
N GLY A 32 -17.07 7.05 -3.10
CA GLY A 32 -17.46 8.47 -3.06
C GLY A 32 -17.27 9.15 -1.70
N GLY A 33 -16.13 8.92 -1.04
CA GLY A 33 -15.82 9.53 0.26
C GLY A 33 -16.58 8.93 1.45
N ARG A 34 -17.17 7.75 1.29
CA ARG A 34 -17.73 6.90 2.36
C ARG A 34 -16.75 5.79 2.75
N THR A 35 -16.97 5.11 3.87
CA THR A 35 -16.30 3.81 4.14
C THR A 35 -16.86 2.71 3.23
N PRO A 36 -16.18 1.57 3.04
CA PRO A 36 -16.75 0.45 2.28
C PRO A 36 -18.12 0.03 2.81
N GLU A 37 -18.29 -0.05 4.14
CA GLU A 37 -19.53 -0.44 4.79
C GLU A 37 -20.67 0.53 4.45
N GLU A 38 -20.42 1.84 4.58
CA GLU A 38 -21.37 2.90 4.22
C GLU A 38 -21.73 2.89 2.72
N ALA A 39 -20.83 2.43 1.85
CA ALA A 39 -21.05 2.30 0.41
C ALA A 39 -21.67 0.94 0.01
N GLY A 40 -21.92 0.03 0.96
CA GLY A 40 -22.37 -1.34 0.68
C GLY A 40 -21.35 -2.13 -0.15
N MET A 41 -20.07 -1.91 0.13
CA MET A 41 -18.93 -2.52 -0.54
C MET A 41 -18.12 -3.34 0.45
N SER A 42 -17.45 -4.38 -0.05
CA SER A 42 -16.53 -5.20 0.74
C SER A 42 -15.12 -5.13 0.14
N LEU A 43 -14.12 -5.22 1.01
CA LEU A 43 -12.74 -5.33 0.58
C LEU A 43 -12.44 -6.78 0.19
N THR A 44 -11.83 -6.99 -0.98
CA THR A 44 -11.33 -8.31 -1.39
C THR A 44 -10.26 -8.83 -0.43
N ARG A 45 -9.43 -7.93 0.12
CA ARG A 45 -8.39 -8.23 1.10
C ARG A 45 -8.24 -7.05 2.05
N LYS A 46 -8.03 -7.33 3.34
CA LYS A 46 -7.70 -6.27 4.31
C LYS A 46 -6.33 -5.66 3.98
N PRO A 47 -6.21 -4.32 3.91
CA PRO A 47 -4.93 -3.65 3.74
C PRO A 47 -4.01 -3.96 4.92
N LYS A 48 -2.76 -4.27 4.61
CA LYS A 48 -1.70 -4.50 5.60
C LYS A 48 -0.35 -4.23 4.96
N ALA A 49 0.63 -3.90 5.80
CA ALA A 49 2.01 -3.78 5.35
C ALA A 49 2.51 -5.12 4.78
N PRO A 50 3.34 -5.09 3.73
CA PRO A 50 4.04 -6.29 3.29
C PRO A 50 4.95 -6.80 4.42
N ILE A 51 5.10 -8.11 4.50
CA ILE A 51 6.10 -8.73 5.37
C ILE A 51 7.41 -8.68 4.62
N TRP A 52 8.45 -8.16 5.26
CA TRP A 52 9.80 -8.23 4.69
C TRP A 52 10.29 -9.67 4.77
N ILE A 53 10.65 -10.24 3.61
CA ILE A 53 11.14 -11.62 3.51
C ILE A 53 12.57 -11.54 2.94
N PRO A 54 13.61 -11.91 3.70
CA PRO A 54 15.00 -11.84 3.24
C PRO A 54 15.25 -12.60 1.93
N LEU A 55 14.57 -13.74 1.75
CA LEU A 55 14.64 -14.54 0.53
C LEU A 55 14.15 -13.76 -0.70
N LEU A 56 13.19 -12.85 -0.54
CA LEU A 56 12.72 -11.98 -1.62
C LEU A 56 13.85 -11.05 -2.08
N THR A 57 14.62 -10.47 -1.14
CA THR A 57 15.79 -9.63 -1.41
C THR A 57 16.84 -10.37 -2.24
N MET A 58 17.14 -11.62 -1.88
CA MET A 58 18.05 -12.47 -2.66
C MET A 58 17.50 -12.79 -4.05
N SER A 59 16.22 -13.20 -4.14
CA SER A 59 15.58 -13.59 -5.41
C SER A 59 15.43 -12.43 -6.40
N LEU A 60 15.35 -11.19 -5.90
CA LEU A 60 15.27 -9.98 -6.71
C LEU A 60 16.66 -9.47 -7.12
N GLY A 61 17.75 -10.15 -6.74
CA GLY A 61 19.12 -9.73 -7.04
C GLY A 61 19.48 -8.40 -6.39
N LEU A 62 18.80 -8.00 -5.31
CA LEU A 62 19.03 -6.70 -4.66
C LEU A 62 20.43 -6.60 -4.06
N GLU A 63 21.10 -7.73 -3.77
CA GLU A 63 22.50 -7.76 -3.34
C GLU A 63 23.48 -7.40 -4.46
N GLU A 64 23.13 -7.65 -5.73
CA GLU A 64 23.95 -7.33 -6.91
C GLU A 64 23.61 -5.95 -7.51
N THR A 65 22.86 -5.12 -6.79
CA THR A 65 22.45 -3.81 -7.30
C THR A 65 23.67 -2.90 -7.47
N PRO A 66 23.80 -2.23 -8.64
CA PRO A 66 24.90 -1.28 -8.85
C PRO A 66 24.82 -0.16 -7.82
N ASP A 67 25.98 0.30 -7.35
CA ASP A 67 26.09 1.29 -6.26
C ASP A 67 25.18 2.53 -6.42
N PRO A 68 25.01 3.12 -7.63
CA PRO A 68 24.14 4.29 -7.78
C PRO A 68 22.64 4.03 -7.50
N TRP A 69 22.20 2.78 -7.58
CA TRP A 69 20.79 2.41 -7.41
C TRP A 69 20.46 1.98 -5.98
N LYS A 70 21.47 1.73 -5.16
CA LYS A 70 21.32 1.28 -3.77
C LYS A 70 20.41 2.20 -2.96
N ASP A 71 20.63 3.51 -3.06
CA ASP A 71 19.83 4.52 -2.34
C ASP A 71 18.33 4.52 -2.71
N TYR A 72 17.98 4.02 -3.90
CA TYR A 72 16.61 4.00 -4.40
C TYR A 72 15.92 2.64 -4.19
N LEU A 73 16.68 1.56 -4.10
CA LEU A 73 16.16 0.19 -4.02
C LEU A 73 16.06 -0.34 -2.59
N TYR A 74 16.78 0.26 -1.64
CA TYR A 74 16.58 -0.03 -0.22
C TYR A 74 15.30 0.65 0.28
N LEU A 75 14.17 -0.04 0.09
CA LEU A 75 12.87 0.30 0.65
C LEU A 75 12.95 0.30 2.20
N ASN A 76 13.33 1.43 2.79
CA ASN A 76 13.29 1.72 4.23
C ASN A 76 13.75 0.55 5.14
N LEU A 77 15.01 0.10 5.01
CA LEU A 77 15.63 -0.80 5.98
C LEU A 77 15.91 -0.14 7.35
N ASN A 78 15.62 1.16 7.51
CA ASN A 78 15.95 1.97 8.70
C ASN A 78 14.75 2.26 9.64
N LEU A 79 13.74 1.39 9.72
CA LEU A 79 12.66 1.52 10.73
C LEU A 79 12.75 0.47 11.84
N ALA A 80 13.92 -0.10 12.07
CA ALA A 80 14.21 -1.00 13.19
C ALA A 80 15.47 -0.57 13.96
N SER A 81 15.48 0.68 14.42
CA SER A 81 16.42 1.17 15.45
C SER A 81 15.65 1.94 16.51
#